data_AF-A0A1H8TN08-F1
#
_entry.id   AF-A0A1H8TN08-F1
#
_cell.length_a   1.000
_cell.length_b   1.000
_cell.length_c   1.000
_cell.angle_alpha   90.00
_cell.angle_beta   90.00
_cell.angle_gamma   90.00
#
_symmetry.space_group_name_H-M   'P 1'
#
loop_
_entity.id
_entity.type
_entity.pdbx_description
1 polymer ?
#
loop_
_entity_poly.entity_id
_entity_poly.type
_entity_poly.pdbx_seq_one_letter_code
_entity_poly.pdbx_strand_id
1 'polypeptide(L)'
;MAAKTKAVSQVEEARSRIDSAADQLHQEVEGIRSQIRDLSEKKDQVLNAPLPRKEVESRIDAWLEENASEFYLPERATQFASSDGRGDPPLSILTKSNGNLDMGPALAALFREEIREKLIQAAVNAPGYEPGLPLDQRGEKAEKIDREILDLEISEERIITSAEEAGITIPRRPDADPRTVLEVIE
;
A
#
# COMPACT_ATOMS: atom_id res chain seq x y z
N MET A 1 58.78 4.48 37.70
CA MET A 1 57.56 5.26 37.40
C MET A 1 57.21 5.29 35.91
N ALA A 2 58.16 5.48 34.99
CA ALA A 2 57.89 5.60 33.54
C ALA A 2 57.12 4.43 32.89
N ALA A 3 57.36 3.18 33.30
CA ALA A 3 56.65 2.01 32.74
C ALA A 3 55.16 1.98 33.08
N LYS A 4 54.76 2.51 34.26
CA LYS A 4 53.36 2.56 34.69
C LYS A 4 52.56 3.57 33.86
N THR A 5 53.17 4.69 33.49
CA THR A 5 52.56 5.71 32.64
C THR A 5 52.31 5.20 31.21
N LYS A 6 53.23 4.42 30.65
CA LYS A 6 53.07 3.83 29.30
C LYS A 6 51.95 2.78 29.22
N ALA A 7 51.77 1.97 30.26
CA ALA A 7 50.71 0.97 30.29
C ALA A 7 49.31 1.63 30.36
N VAL A 8 49.17 2.71 31.13
CA VAL A 8 47.90 3.45 31.25
C VAL A 8 47.53 4.11 29.92
N SER A 9 48.48 4.76 29.23
CA SER A 9 48.20 5.40 27.93
C SER A 9 47.78 4.39 26.86
N GLN A 10 48.37 3.19 26.84
CA GLN A 10 47.98 2.12 25.91
C GLN A 10 46.56 1.62 26.15
N VAL A 11 46.12 1.56 27.42
CA VAL A 11 44.74 1.17 27.77
C VAL A 11 43.75 2.25 27.35
N GLU A 12 44.09 3.53 27.55
CA GLU A 12 43.24 4.65 27.12
C GLU A 12 43.09 4.68 25.58
N GLU A 13 44.17 4.48 24.84
CA GLU A 13 44.13 4.37 23.37
C GLU A 13 43.28 3.17 22.91
N ALA A 14 43.44 2.00 23.56
CA ALA A 14 42.65 0.82 23.23
C ALA A 14 41.16 1.04 23.49
N ARG A 15 40.81 1.66 24.63
CA ARG A 15 39.43 2.02 24.95
C ARG A 15 38.83 2.99 23.94
N SER A 16 39.55 4.05 23.58
CA SER A 16 39.08 5.01 22.59
C SER A 16 38.81 4.37 21.22
N ARG A 17 39.60 3.36 20.83
CA ARG A 17 39.35 2.60 19.59
C ARG A 17 38.11 1.73 19.69
N ILE A 18 37.87 1.09 20.83
CA ILE A 18 36.65 0.29 21.08
C ILE A 18 35.42 1.19 21.05
N ASP A 19 35.46 2.32 21.75
CA ASP A 19 34.35 3.28 21.80
C ASP A 19 34.04 3.79 20.38
N SER A 20 35.07 4.17 19.61
CA SER A 20 34.89 4.59 18.21
C SER A 20 34.35 3.48 17.30
N ALA A 21 34.73 2.21 17.53
CA ALA A 21 34.23 1.09 16.75
C ALA A 21 32.77 0.79 17.08
N ALA A 22 32.39 0.85 18.37
CA ALA A 22 31.01 0.72 18.81
C ALA A 22 30.12 1.81 18.21
N ASP A 23 30.59 3.07 18.20
CA ASP A 23 29.87 4.18 17.57
C ASP A 23 29.65 3.96 16.06
N GLN A 24 30.67 3.43 15.36
CA GLN A 24 30.56 3.11 13.93
C GLN A 24 29.53 2.01 13.67
N LEU A 25 29.55 0.93 14.47
CA LEU A 25 28.56 -0.16 14.34
C LEU A 25 27.14 0.34 14.62
N HIS A 26 26.96 1.21 15.63
CA HIS A 26 25.66 1.82 15.89
C HIS A 26 25.17 2.69 14.73
N GLN A 27 26.06 3.48 14.12
CA GLN A 27 25.72 4.29 12.94
C GLN A 27 25.34 3.43 11.74
N GLU A 28 26.05 2.31 11.54
CA GLU A 28 25.77 1.38 10.44
C GLU A 28 24.40 0.71 10.62
N VAL A 29 24.09 0.22 11.83
CA VAL A 29 22.78 -0.36 12.16
C VAL A 29 21.66 0.67 12.01
N GLU A 30 21.84 1.91 12.50
CA GLU A 30 20.82 2.95 12.33
C GLU A 30 20.63 3.34 10.85
N GLY A 31 21.71 3.30 10.05
CA GLY A 31 21.64 3.47 8.61
C GLY A 31 20.75 2.42 7.93
N ILE A 32 20.96 1.14 8.26
CA ILE A 32 20.14 0.03 7.75
C ILE A 32 18.68 0.19 8.21
N ARG A 33 18.44 0.52 9.48
CA ARG A 33 17.08 0.76 10.00
C ARG A 33 16.36 1.88 9.28
N SER A 34 17.07 2.96 8.95
CA SER A 34 16.51 4.04 8.14
C SER A 34 16.08 3.53 6.76
N GLN A 35 16.92 2.73 6.09
CA GLN A 35 16.59 2.15 4.79
C GLN A 35 15.37 1.22 4.85
N ILE A 36 15.24 0.42 5.91
CA ILE A 36 14.07 -0.45 6.12
C ILE A 36 12.80 0.38 6.31
N ARG A 37 12.85 1.48 7.07
CA ARG A 37 11.71 2.40 7.23
C ARG A 37 11.32 3.03 5.89
N ASP A 38 12.30 3.52 5.13
CA ASP A 38 12.06 4.13 3.81
C ASP A 38 11.43 3.14 2.82
N LEU A 39 11.90 1.89 2.81
CA LEU A 39 11.32 0.84 1.98
C LEU A 39 9.92 0.44 2.43
N SER A 40 9.67 0.36 3.73
CA SER A 40 8.33 0.11 4.28
C SER A 40 7.35 1.21 3.87
N GLU A 41 7.74 2.47 3.99
CA GLU A 41 6.91 3.60 3.54
C GLU A 41 6.65 3.53 2.03
N LYS A 42 7.69 3.21 1.25
CA LYS A 42 7.55 3.04 -0.20
C LYS A 42 6.62 1.89 -0.58
N LYS A 43 6.64 0.79 0.17
CA LYS A 43 5.70 -0.32 -0.02
C LYS A 43 4.27 0.15 0.21
N ASP A 44 4.04 0.86 1.31
CA ASP A 44 2.72 1.41 1.63
C ASP A 44 2.24 2.39 0.55
N GLN A 45 3.13 3.25 0.05
CA GLN A 45 2.84 4.14 -1.08
C GLN A 45 2.44 3.34 -2.33
N VAL A 46 3.17 2.29 -2.69
CA VAL A 46 2.85 1.45 -3.86
C VAL A 46 1.49 0.77 -3.73
N LEU A 47 1.19 0.20 -2.56
CA LEU A 47 -0.05 -0.53 -2.33
C LEU A 47 -1.26 0.41 -2.30
N ASN A 48 -1.11 1.57 -1.67
CA ASN A 48 -2.21 2.51 -1.44
C ASN A 48 -2.34 3.62 -2.50
N ALA A 49 -1.43 3.70 -3.47
CA ALA A 49 -1.49 4.72 -4.50
C ALA A 49 -2.84 4.69 -5.26
N PRO A 50 -3.38 5.84 -5.70
CA PRO A 50 -4.53 5.88 -6.59
C PRO A 50 -4.34 5.03 -7.85
N LEU A 51 -5.43 4.49 -8.39
CA LEU A 51 -5.37 3.71 -9.62
C LEU A 51 -5.05 4.59 -10.83
N PRO A 52 -4.35 4.05 -11.85
CA PRO A 52 -4.22 4.72 -13.14
C PRO A 52 -5.58 5.05 -13.74
N ARG A 53 -5.65 6.18 -14.45
CA ARG A 53 -6.88 6.68 -15.09
C ARG A 53 -7.62 5.60 -15.89
N LYS A 54 -6.92 4.79 -16.68
CA LYS A 54 -7.54 3.73 -17.51
C LYS A 54 -8.28 2.69 -16.67
N GLU A 55 -7.76 2.33 -15.50
CA GLU A 55 -8.43 1.40 -14.59
C GLU A 55 -9.59 2.06 -13.87
N VAL A 56 -9.47 3.34 -13.51
CA VAL A 56 -10.59 4.13 -12.98
C VAL A 56 -11.74 4.18 -13.99
N GLU A 57 -11.45 4.48 -15.24
CA GLU A 57 -12.40 4.47 -16.36
C GLU A 57 -13.07 3.09 -16.48
N SER A 58 -12.28 2.01 -16.48
CA SER A 58 -12.80 0.64 -16.59
C SER A 58 -13.71 0.26 -15.42
N ARG A 59 -13.37 0.68 -14.19
CA ARG A 59 -14.21 0.44 -13.00
C ARG A 59 -15.52 1.22 -13.05
N ILE A 60 -15.47 2.48 -13.48
CA ILE A 60 -16.66 3.32 -13.66
C ILE A 60 -17.57 2.70 -14.74
N ASP A 61 -16.97 2.24 -15.85
CA ASP A 61 -17.71 1.62 -16.95
C ASP A 61 -18.40 0.32 -16.54
N ALA A 62 -17.71 -0.53 -15.78
CA ALA A 62 -18.29 -1.76 -15.24
C ALA A 62 -19.43 -1.46 -14.27
N TRP A 63 -19.24 -0.50 -13.36
CA TRP A 63 -20.27 -0.10 -12.40
C TRP A 63 -21.51 0.51 -13.09
N LEU A 64 -21.31 1.37 -14.10
CA LEU A 64 -22.41 1.94 -14.88
C LEU A 64 -23.19 0.88 -15.66
N GLU A 65 -22.50 -0.12 -16.20
CA GLU A 65 -23.14 -1.23 -16.91
C GLU A 65 -24.01 -2.07 -15.96
N GLU A 66 -23.46 -2.44 -14.80
CA GLU A 66 -24.18 -3.19 -13.77
C GLU A 66 -25.44 -2.43 -13.33
N ASN A 67 -25.33 -1.13 -13.02
CA ASN A 67 -26.47 -0.31 -12.61
C ASN A 67 -27.49 -0.12 -13.73
N ALA A 68 -27.05 0.14 -14.96
CA ALA A 68 -27.96 0.31 -16.09
C ALA A 68 -28.74 -0.98 -16.40
N SER A 69 -28.13 -2.15 -16.18
CA SER A 69 -28.79 -3.45 -16.39
C SER A 69 -29.98 -3.70 -15.45
N GLU A 70 -29.97 -3.10 -14.26
CA GLU A 70 -31.11 -3.13 -13.33
C GLU A 70 -32.29 -2.30 -13.84
N PHE A 71 -32.05 -1.34 -14.75
CA PHE A 71 -33.08 -0.54 -15.39
C PHE A 71 -33.55 -1.21 -16.69
N TYR A 72 -34.36 -2.26 -16.57
CA TYR A 72 -34.84 -3.02 -17.73
C TYR A 72 -35.95 -2.27 -18.50
N LEU A 73 -35.54 -1.39 -19.41
CA LEU A 73 -36.42 -0.64 -20.31
C LEU A 73 -37.24 -1.52 -21.28
N PRO A 74 -36.70 -2.60 -21.88
CA PRO A 74 -37.46 -3.36 -22.88
C PRO A 74 -38.78 -3.93 -22.35
N GLU A 75 -38.79 -4.53 -21.16
CA GLU A 75 -40.04 -5.02 -20.54
C GLU A 75 -41.02 -3.88 -20.27
N ARG A 76 -40.52 -2.74 -19.76
CA ARG A 76 -41.34 -1.56 -19.52
C ARG A 76 -41.84 -0.88 -20.80
N ALA A 77 -41.11 -0.99 -21.89
CA ALA A 77 -41.48 -0.45 -23.18
C ALA A 77 -42.52 -1.33 -23.91
N THR A 78 -42.50 -2.65 -23.68
CA THR A 78 -43.45 -3.58 -24.32
C THR A 78 -44.90 -3.29 -24.00
N GLN A 79 -45.19 -2.66 -22.85
CA GLN A 79 -46.57 -2.25 -22.50
C GLN A 79 -47.15 -1.17 -23.42
N PHE A 80 -46.30 -0.37 -24.09
CA PHE A 80 -46.77 0.58 -25.10
C PHE A 80 -47.07 -0.10 -26.43
N ALA A 81 -46.54 -1.31 -26.63
CA ALA A 81 -46.83 -2.14 -27.79
C ALA A 81 -47.98 -3.12 -27.54
N SER A 82 -48.49 -3.24 -26.31
CA SER A 82 -49.62 -4.11 -26.00
C SER A 82 -50.96 -3.46 -26.38
N SER A 83 -51.88 -4.28 -26.89
CA SER A 83 -53.18 -3.82 -27.41
C SER A 83 -54.17 -3.40 -26.32
N ASP A 84 -53.92 -3.78 -25.07
CA ASP A 84 -54.80 -3.55 -23.92
C ASP A 84 -54.49 -2.24 -23.18
N GLY A 85 -53.32 -1.62 -23.42
CA GLY A 85 -52.91 -0.36 -22.78
C GLY A 85 -52.88 -0.41 -21.25
N ARG A 86 -52.90 -1.61 -20.66
CA ARG A 86 -52.90 -1.85 -19.22
C ARG A 86 -51.51 -2.31 -18.80
N GLY A 87 -50.73 -1.41 -18.21
CA GLY A 87 -49.43 -1.70 -17.63
C GLY A 87 -49.16 -0.74 -16.48
N ASP A 88 -48.27 -1.14 -15.57
CA ASP A 88 -47.76 -0.24 -14.54
C ASP A 88 -47.06 0.96 -15.19
N PRO A 89 -47.07 2.15 -14.55
CA PRO A 89 -46.43 3.31 -15.14
C PRO A 89 -44.96 3.00 -15.50
N PRO A 90 -44.51 3.27 -16.73
CA PRO A 90 -43.19 2.85 -17.23
C PRO A 90 -42.04 3.48 -16.46
N LEU A 91 -42.32 4.63 -15.84
CA LEU A 91 -41.37 5.43 -15.07
C LEU A 91 -41.56 5.24 -13.56
N SER A 92 -42.04 4.08 -13.13
CA SER A 92 -42.06 3.71 -11.71
C SER A 92 -40.63 3.50 -11.22
N ILE A 93 -40.25 4.23 -10.17
CA ILE A 93 -38.96 4.06 -9.50
C ILE A 93 -39.17 3.07 -8.37
N LEU A 94 -38.36 2.01 -8.35
CA LEU A 94 -38.42 1.02 -7.28
C LEU A 94 -37.90 1.65 -5.99
N THR A 95 -38.69 1.57 -4.92
CA THR A 95 -38.22 1.89 -3.57
C THR A 95 -37.49 0.67 -3.03
N LYS A 96 -36.33 0.89 -2.41
CA LYS A 96 -35.63 -0.15 -1.65
C LYS A 96 -36.49 -0.55 -0.44
N SER A 97 -36.24 -1.74 0.10
CA SER A 97 -36.98 -2.29 1.26
C SER A 97 -36.92 -1.40 2.51
N ASN A 98 -35.94 -0.50 2.59
CA ASN A 98 -35.79 0.50 3.65
C ASN A 98 -36.56 1.81 3.39
N GLY A 99 -37.32 1.91 2.31
CA GLY A 99 -38.07 3.10 1.92
C GLY A 99 -37.25 4.14 1.15
N ASN A 100 -35.96 3.91 0.89
CA ASN A 100 -35.14 4.83 0.11
C ASN A 100 -35.42 4.66 -1.39
N LEU A 101 -35.53 5.79 -2.08
CA LEU A 101 -35.64 5.84 -3.53
C LEU A 101 -34.26 5.69 -4.16
N ASP A 102 -34.05 4.66 -4.97
CA ASP A 102 -32.81 4.52 -5.75
C ASP A 102 -33.04 4.88 -7.21
N MET A 103 -32.50 6.03 -7.62
CA MET A 103 -32.53 6.49 -9.02
C MET A 103 -31.27 6.10 -9.79
N GLY A 104 -30.29 5.46 -9.15
CA GLY A 104 -29.00 5.09 -9.73
C GLY A 104 -29.14 4.34 -11.05
N PRO A 105 -29.90 3.22 -11.11
CA PRO A 105 -30.11 2.47 -12.34
C PRO A 105 -30.69 3.29 -13.49
N ALA A 106 -31.74 4.07 -13.23
CA ALA A 106 -32.40 4.89 -14.26
C ALA A 106 -31.48 6.00 -14.78
N LEU A 107 -30.73 6.64 -13.87
CA LEU A 107 -29.75 7.67 -14.25
C LEU A 107 -28.59 7.08 -15.05
N ALA A 108 -28.06 5.91 -14.64
CA ALA A 108 -27.00 5.23 -15.36
C ALA A 108 -27.42 4.79 -16.77
N ALA A 109 -28.66 4.35 -16.94
CA ALA A 109 -29.18 3.95 -18.25
C ALA A 109 -29.47 5.14 -19.18
N LEU A 110 -29.95 6.27 -18.65
CA LEU A 110 -30.37 7.43 -19.46
C LEU A 110 -29.26 8.46 -19.69
N PHE A 111 -28.33 8.60 -18.75
CA PHE A 111 -27.27 9.64 -18.74
C PHE A 111 -25.88 9.03 -18.55
N ARG A 112 -25.64 7.86 -19.16
CA ARG A 112 -24.41 7.09 -18.98
C ARG A 112 -23.15 7.92 -19.22
N GLU A 113 -23.09 8.58 -20.37
CA GLU A 113 -21.89 9.29 -20.82
C GLU A 113 -21.60 10.52 -19.94
N GLU A 114 -22.64 11.27 -19.58
CA GLU A 114 -22.51 12.45 -18.72
C GLU A 114 -22.06 12.06 -17.30
N ILE A 115 -22.63 10.99 -16.73
CA ILE A 115 -22.24 10.50 -15.42
C ILE A 115 -20.80 9.95 -15.47
N ARG A 116 -20.48 9.16 -16.49
CA ARG A 116 -19.14 8.62 -16.72
C ARG A 116 -18.10 9.72 -16.73
N GLU A 117 -18.29 10.75 -17.57
CA GLU A 117 -17.34 11.85 -17.69
C GLU A 117 -17.17 12.61 -16.37
N LYS A 118 -18.28 12.90 -15.67
CA LYS A 118 -18.23 13.60 -14.38
C LYS A 118 -17.53 12.80 -13.29
N LEU A 119 -17.74 11.49 -13.24
CA LEU A 119 -17.06 10.62 -12.27
C LEU A 119 -15.56 10.51 -12.57
N ILE A 120 -15.16 10.36 -13.84
CA ILE A 120 -13.74 10.34 -14.22
C ILE A 120 -13.07 11.67 -13.86
N GLN A 121 -13.71 12.80 -14.21
CA GLN A 121 -13.20 14.13 -13.88
C GLN A 121 -13.06 14.31 -12.37
N ALA A 122 -14.06 13.89 -11.59
CA ALA A 122 -14.01 14.00 -10.13
C ALA A 122 -12.91 13.12 -9.52
N ALA A 123 -12.73 11.90 -10.03
CA ALA A 123 -11.72 10.96 -9.53
C ALA A 123 -10.29 11.42 -9.85
N VAL A 124 -10.04 11.88 -11.09
CA VAL A 124 -8.71 12.27 -11.56
C VAL A 124 -8.30 13.67 -11.07
N ASN A 125 -9.27 14.56 -10.81
CA ASN A 125 -8.99 15.90 -10.27
C ASN A 125 -9.06 15.96 -8.74
N ALA A 126 -9.18 14.82 -8.06
CA ALA A 126 -9.18 14.79 -6.61
C ALA A 126 -7.83 15.32 -6.07
N PRO A 127 -7.82 16.12 -4.98
CA PRO A 127 -6.58 16.57 -4.35
C PRO A 127 -5.70 15.38 -3.97
N GLY A 128 -4.42 15.41 -4.37
CA GLY A 128 -3.48 14.32 -4.12
C GLY A 128 -3.62 13.12 -5.08
N TYR A 129 -4.34 13.25 -6.19
CA TYR A 129 -4.36 12.21 -7.22
C TYR A 129 -3.02 12.17 -7.96
N GLU A 130 -2.16 11.24 -7.53
CA GLU A 130 -0.97 10.83 -8.25
C GLU A 130 -1.13 9.36 -8.66
N PRO A 131 -1.32 9.06 -9.96
CA PRO A 131 -1.61 7.70 -10.39
C PRO A 131 -0.41 6.79 -10.10
N GLY A 132 -0.68 5.72 -9.34
CA GLY A 132 0.30 4.68 -9.03
C GLY A 132 0.47 3.67 -10.16
N LEU A 133 1.09 2.54 -9.82
CA LEU A 133 1.20 1.40 -10.72
C LEU A 133 -0.18 0.75 -10.99
N PRO A 134 -0.34 0.10 -12.16
CA PRO A 134 -1.45 -0.79 -12.43
C PRO A 134 -1.66 -1.82 -11.32
N LEU A 135 -2.91 -2.18 -11.03
CA LEU A 135 -3.25 -3.02 -9.87
C LEU A 135 -2.56 -4.39 -9.92
N ASP A 136 -2.42 -4.97 -11.11
CA ASP A 136 -1.76 -6.26 -11.35
C ASP A 136 -0.25 -6.22 -11.06
N GLN A 137 0.40 -5.08 -11.23
CA GLN A 137 1.84 -4.90 -11.01
C GLN A 137 2.20 -4.53 -9.56
N ARG A 138 1.22 -4.12 -8.75
CA ARG A 138 1.48 -3.70 -7.36
C ARG A 138 1.99 -4.85 -6.50
N GLY A 139 1.43 -6.04 -6.66
CA GLY A 139 1.84 -7.23 -5.92
C GLY A 139 3.31 -7.57 -6.14
N GLU A 140 3.71 -7.70 -7.41
CA GLU A 140 5.10 -7.98 -7.77
C GLU A 140 6.07 -6.91 -7.24
N LYS A 141 5.68 -5.64 -7.33
CA LYS A 141 6.50 -4.54 -6.82
C LYS A 141 6.64 -4.58 -5.29
N ALA A 142 5.54 -4.85 -4.58
CA ALA A 142 5.54 -4.98 -3.13
C ALA A 142 6.38 -6.18 -2.67
N GLU A 143 6.26 -7.33 -3.34
CA GLU A 143 7.08 -8.52 -3.06
C GLU A 143 8.57 -8.29 -3.33
N LYS A 144 8.90 -7.47 -4.33
CA LYS A 144 10.30 -7.05 -4.54
C LYS A 144 10.81 -6.21 -3.38
N ILE A 145 10.01 -5.24 -2.90
CA ILE A 145 10.38 -4.42 -1.75
C ILE A 145 10.50 -5.27 -0.48
N ASP A 146 9.62 -6.26 -0.29
CA ASP A 146 9.69 -7.19 0.86
C ASP A 146 10.98 -8.00 0.87
N ARG A 147 11.47 -8.43 -0.30
CA ARG A 147 12.78 -9.09 -0.41
C ARG A 147 13.92 -8.14 -0.07
N GLU A 148 13.87 -6.90 -0.57
CA GLU A 148 14.89 -5.88 -0.24
C GLU A 148 14.91 -5.56 1.27
N ILE A 149 13.74 -5.48 1.91
CA ILE A 149 13.64 -5.33 3.38
C ILE A 149 14.27 -6.54 4.08
N LEU A 150 13.91 -7.76 3.67
CA LEU A 150 14.45 -8.97 4.28
C LEU A 150 15.98 -9.05 4.17
N ASP A 151 16.55 -8.70 3.01
CA ASP A 151 18.00 -8.66 2.80
C ASP A 151 18.70 -7.66 3.73
N LEU A 152 18.07 -6.50 3.97
CA LEU A 152 18.56 -5.49 4.92
C LEU A 152 18.46 -6.00 6.36
N GLU A 153 17.39 -6.69 6.73
CA GLU A 153 17.21 -7.26 8.07
C GLU A 153 18.23 -8.36 8.37
N ILE A 154 18.55 -9.20 7.38
CA ILE A 154 19.64 -10.19 7.49
C ILE A 154 20.97 -9.48 7.71
N SER A 155 21.20 -8.37 7.01
CA SER A 155 22.43 -7.59 7.15
C SER A 155 22.52 -6.91 8.53
N GLU A 156 21.40 -6.36 9.03
CA GLU A 156 21.28 -5.83 10.39
C GLU A 156 21.64 -6.89 11.43
N GLU A 157 21.03 -8.08 11.36
CA GLU A 157 21.25 -9.15 12.35
C GLU A 157 22.70 -9.63 12.31
N ARG A 158 23.32 -9.77 11.13
CA ARG A 158 24.74 -10.14 11.02
C ARG A 158 25.66 -9.15 11.75
N ILE A 159 25.38 -7.85 11.64
CA ILE A 159 26.15 -6.81 12.34
C ILE A 159 25.91 -6.90 13.85
N ILE A 160 24.66 -7.07 14.28
CA ILE A 160 24.31 -7.20 15.70
C ILE A 160 25.01 -8.42 16.31
N THR A 161 24.91 -9.60 15.68
CA THR A 161 25.57 -10.82 16.14
C THR A 161 27.09 -10.66 16.20
N SER A 162 27.70 -10.07 15.17
CA SER A 162 29.16 -9.79 15.15
C SER A 162 29.57 -8.81 16.26
N ALA A 163 28.75 -7.80 16.54
CA ALA A 163 28.99 -6.85 17.63
C ALA A 163 28.87 -7.54 19.00
N GLU A 164 27.88 -8.41 19.18
CA GLU A 164 27.68 -9.19 20.41
C GLU A 164 28.85 -10.14 20.68
N GLU A 165 29.38 -10.80 19.65
CA GLU A 165 30.61 -11.61 19.74
C GLU A 165 31.83 -10.79 20.18
N ALA A 166 31.89 -9.51 19.77
CA ALA A 166 32.93 -8.56 20.20
C ALA A 166 32.66 -7.95 21.59
N GLY A 167 31.58 -8.35 22.28
CA GLY A 167 31.18 -7.82 23.59
C GLY A 167 30.48 -6.46 23.54
N ILE A 168 30.03 -6.01 22.36
CA ILE A 168 29.26 -4.78 22.15
C ILE A 168 27.80 -5.15 22.00
N THR A 169 26.95 -4.70 22.93
CA THR A 169 25.51 -5.00 22.87
C THR A 169 24.78 -3.94 22.08
N ILE A 170 24.16 -4.34 20.97
CA ILE A 170 23.25 -3.49 20.17
C ILE A 170 21.83 -4.03 20.36
N PRO A 171 20.86 -3.22 20.81
CA PRO A 171 19.50 -3.70 21.01
C PRO A 171 18.85 -4.04 19.66
N ARG A 172 18.28 -5.25 19.56
CA ARG A 172 17.42 -5.65 18.44
C ARG A 172 16.13 -4.84 18.44
N ARG A 173 15.52 -4.67 17.26
CA ARG A 173 14.23 -4.01 17.15
C ARG A 173 13.10 -4.91 17.67
N PRO A 174 12.03 -4.35 18.26
CA PRO A 174 10.90 -5.15 18.74
C PRO A 174 10.06 -5.75 17.62
N ASP A 175 10.17 -5.19 16.41
CA ASP A 175 9.45 -5.59 15.19
C ASP A 175 10.30 -6.41 14.22
N ALA A 176 11.50 -6.86 14.63
CA ALA A 176 12.37 -7.67 13.77
C ALA A 176 11.70 -8.99 13.37
N ASP A 177 11.84 -9.39 12.11
CA ASP A 177 11.31 -10.65 11.61
C ASP A 177 11.96 -11.83 12.39
N PRO A 178 11.17 -12.73 12.99
CA PRO A 178 11.73 -13.85 13.76
C PRO A 178 12.62 -14.77 12.91
N ARG A 179 12.43 -14.83 11.58
CA ARG A 179 13.24 -15.65 10.67
C ARG A 179 14.67 -15.14 10.57
N THR A 180 14.86 -13.81 10.57
CA THR A 180 16.21 -13.22 10.51
C THR A 180 16.94 -13.41 11.83
N VAL A 181 16.25 -13.20 12.96
CA VAL A 181 16.81 -13.37 14.32
C VAL A 181 17.17 -14.84 14.62
N LEU A 182 16.39 -15.80 14.13
CA LEU A 182 16.63 -17.23 14.36
C LEU A 182 17.58 -17.86 13.31
N GLU A 183 18.04 -17.09 12.33
CA GLU A 183 18.84 -17.55 11.19
C GLU A 183 18.19 -18.72 10.40
N VAL A 184 16.86 -18.85 10.46
CA VAL A 184 16.10 -19.88 9.73
C VAL A 184 15.70 -19.30 8.38
N ILE A 185 16.64 -19.30 7.44
CA ILE A 185 16.43 -18.86 6.06
C ILE A 185 16.63 -20.09 5.17
N GLU A 186 15.55 -20.84 4.94
CA GLU A 186 15.49 -21.91 3.92
C GLU A 186 15.10 -21.36 2.55
#